data_AF-A0A523WAI1-F1
#
_entry.id   AF-A0A523WAI1-F1
#
_cell.length_a   1.000
_cell.length_b   1.000
_cell.length_c   1.000
_cell.angle_alpha   90.00
_cell.angle_beta   90.00
_cell.angle_gamma   90.00
#
_symmetry.space_group_name_H-M   'P 1'
#
loop_
_entity.id
_entity.type
_entity.pdbx_description
1 polymer ?
#
loop_
_entity_poly.entity_id
_entity_poly.type
_entity_poly.pdbx_seq_one_letter_code
_entity_poly.pdbx_strand_id
1 'polypeptide(L)'
;MLGILFVSLIQGSTRSTGLIIRVILGVSSTRDAFALPFTPLFLKTHVFPTDQGKLELSWFDNAPDFDILSRLESVPWKKRQMPFPHVYSIAEITARIKRLIEGSRDLREIWVRGEVSNFRPSSRHLYFSLKDENALLSCVMFESRKKSLRLALSDGMEVMARGSIGVYGARSRYQLYVEEILSVGRGVLYLKFEQLKEELKKAGYFDPERKSPLPYLPRAVGVVTSATGAAIRDIIRVLKDRFPSLRIVLAFCRVQGEGAAEEIAQAIQDLNDYGEVDVIIVGRGGGSLEDLFAFNERVVAEAIYKSRIPIVSAVGHEIDFTISDFVADYRAPTPSAAAQKVVPKKEDLTNLIQNRREKLTFLTADHLKTYSSDLEGIKNSLPFRYPLRAIQNSGQVVDELTKSLFLSFRRKHKLENYRLSALAHTFGQLVPKERVRLTGEKLKEQKSRLWRFGKRKLEREGERVSFLEERLKGLSPLSILRRGYSICLKHPEEEIIKDCRQVEEGGKIRVKLHRGGVYSTVYKIEEANQ
;
A
#
# COMPACT_ATOMS: atom_id res chain seq x y z
N MET A 1 -76.64 -50.72 21.01
CA MET A 1 -77.28 -50.33 19.74
C MET A 1 -77.94 -48.97 19.93
N LEU A 2 -77.20 -47.90 19.67
CA LEU A 2 -77.74 -46.52 19.66
C LEU A 2 -78.22 -46.24 18.23
N GLY A 3 -79.49 -46.52 17.95
CA GLY A 3 -80.13 -46.13 16.70
C GLY A 3 -80.37 -44.63 16.72
N ILE A 4 -79.69 -43.89 15.84
CA ILE A 4 -79.93 -42.47 15.66
C ILE A 4 -81.19 -42.34 14.79
N LEU A 5 -82.28 -41.84 15.37
CA LEU A 5 -83.48 -41.47 14.62
C LEU A 5 -83.19 -40.17 13.86
N PHE A 6 -83.16 -40.22 12.53
CA PHE A 6 -83.14 -39.02 11.70
C PHE A 6 -84.58 -38.67 11.31
N VAL A 7 -85.03 -37.49 11.74
CA VAL A 7 -86.27 -36.87 11.26
C VAL A 7 -85.88 -35.78 10.29
N SER A 8 -86.22 -35.94 9.02
CA SER A 8 -86.01 -34.92 7.99
C SER A 8 -87.34 -34.28 7.63
N LEU A 9 -87.48 -32.98 7.90
CA LEU A 9 -88.63 -32.16 7.50
C LEU A 9 -88.36 -31.58 6.11
N ILE A 10 -89.08 -32.07 5.09
CA ILE A 10 -89.01 -31.51 3.74
C ILE A 10 -90.16 -30.51 3.59
N GLN A 11 -89.83 -29.23 3.39
CA GLN A 11 -90.80 -28.15 3.21
C GLN A 11 -91.30 -28.13 1.75
N GLY A 12 -92.57 -28.47 1.54
CA GLY A 12 -93.25 -28.35 0.25
C GLY A 12 -93.87 -26.96 0.06
N SER A 13 -93.83 -26.44 -1.17
CA SER A 13 -94.19 -25.07 -1.54
C SER A 13 -95.64 -24.68 -1.21
N THR A 14 -95.81 -23.43 -0.77
CA THR A 14 -97.07 -22.76 -0.42
C THR A 14 -98.03 -22.56 -1.59
N ARG A 15 -99.27 -23.04 -1.45
CA ARG A 15 -100.48 -22.31 -1.89
C ARG A 15 -101.51 -22.37 -0.75
N SER A 16 -102.19 -21.24 -0.55
CA SER A 16 -103.13 -20.92 0.52
C SER A 16 -104.03 -22.09 0.94
N THR A 17 -104.12 -22.29 2.26
CA THR A 17 -104.86 -23.32 3.01
C THR A 17 -104.16 -24.69 3.14
N GLY A 18 -103.37 -24.84 4.22
CA GLY A 18 -102.88 -26.13 4.74
C GLY A 18 -101.42 -26.48 4.43
N LEU A 19 -100.55 -26.47 5.45
CA LEU A 19 -99.18 -26.99 5.36
C LEU A 19 -99.20 -28.51 5.55
N ILE A 20 -98.98 -29.28 4.49
CA ILE A 20 -98.81 -30.74 4.59
C ILE A 20 -97.34 -31.01 4.86
N ILE A 21 -97.03 -31.47 6.07
CA ILE A 21 -95.68 -31.91 6.44
C ILE A 21 -95.59 -33.42 6.22
N ARG A 22 -94.67 -33.86 5.35
CA ARG A 22 -94.29 -35.28 5.26
C ARG A 22 -93.14 -35.54 6.23
N VAL A 23 -93.37 -36.41 7.20
CA VAL A 23 -92.33 -36.92 8.10
C VAL A 23 -91.92 -38.30 7.60
N ILE A 24 -90.65 -38.47 7.24
CA ILE A 24 -90.07 -39.77 6.92
C ILE A 24 -89.22 -40.18 8.14
N LEU A 25 -89.56 -41.31 8.74
CA LEU A 25 -88.80 -41.95 9.81
C LEU A 25 -87.92 -43.04 9.21
N GLY A 26 -86.61 -42.84 9.20
CA GLY A 26 -85.63 -43.85 8.79
C GLY A 26 -84.75 -44.26 9.98
N VAL A 27 -84.61 -45.55 10.21
CA VAL A 27 -83.68 -46.12 11.18
C VAL A 27 -82.49 -46.67 10.41
N SER A 28 -81.28 -46.15 10.65
CA SER A 28 -80.05 -46.59 9.99
C SER A 28 -79.11 -47.22 11.03
N SER A 29 -78.81 -48.51 10.89
CA SER A 29 -77.69 -49.16 11.59
C SER A 29 -76.39 -48.96 10.81
N THR A 30 -75.32 -48.67 11.51
CA THR A 30 -74.02 -48.27 10.98
C THR A 30 -73.26 -49.36 10.22
N ARG A 31 -72.54 -48.90 9.18
CA ARG A 31 -71.51 -49.53 8.33
C ARG A 31 -72.02 -50.26 7.08
N ASP A 32 -71.40 -49.85 5.98
CA ASP A 32 -71.41 -50.42 4.64
C ASP A 32 -72.67 -50.20 3.80
N ALA A 33 -72.57 -49.17 2.95
CA ALA A 33 -73.53 -48.83 1.92
C ALA A 33 -73.47 -49.85 0.77
N PHE A 34 -74.25 -50.92 0.85
CA PHE A 34 -74.71 -51.65 -0.33
C PHE A 34 -76.09 -52.27 -0.06
N ALA A 35 -77.06 -51.84 -0.88
CA ALA A 35 -78.30 -52.50 -1.28
C ALA A 35 -79.14 -53.23 -0.19
N LEU A 36 -80.30 -52.66 0.18
CA LEU A 36 -81.57 -53.36 0.44
C LEU A 36 -82.74 -52.31 0.42
N PRO A 37 -83.98 -52.71 0.07
CA PRO A 37 -85.04 -51.76 -0.31
C PRO A 37 -85.70 -51.11 0.91
N PHE A 38 -85.78 -49.78 0.89
CA PHE A 38 -86.57 -49.00 1.85
C PHE A 38 -88.07 -49.20 1.57
N THR A 39 -88.82 -49.82 2.48
CA THR A 39 -90.28 -49.72 2.52
C THR A 39 -90.66 -48.51 3.37
N PRO A 40 -91.24 -47.43 2.80
CA PRO A 40 -91.64 -46.27 3.58
C PRO A 40 -92.98 -46.55 4.29
N LEU A 41 -93.01 -46.45 5.61
CA LEU A 41 -94.26 -46.34 6.37
C LEU A 41 -94.76 -44.89 6.24
N PHE A 42 -95.85 -44.67 5.51
CA PHE A 42 -96.42 -43.34 5.30
C PHE A 42 -97.43 -43.01 6.40
N LEU A 43 -97.07 -42.12 7.33
CA LEU A 43 -98.02 -41.52 8.27
C LEU A 43 -98.35 -40.09 7.80
N LYS A 44 -99.62 -39.83 7.50
CA LYS A 44 -100.16 -38.49 7.25
C LYS A 44 -100.63 -37.90 8.58
N THR A 45 -100.04 -36.81 9.02
CA THR A 45 -100.55 -36.01 10.14
C THR A 45 -100.77 -34.57 9.70
N HIS A 46 -101.86 -33.97 10.16
CA HIS A 46 -102.14 -32.54 9.96
C HIS A 46 -101.56 -31.75 11.14
N VAL A 47 -100.86 -30.66 10.85
CA VAL A 47 -100.33 -29.74 11.86
C VAL A 47 -101.02 -28.39 11.68
N PHE A 48 -101.77 -27.95 12.70
CA PHE A 48 -102.32 -26.60 12.77
C PHE A 48 -101.42 -25.73 13.66
N PRO A 49 -101.07 -24.51 13.24
CA PRO A 49 -100.32 -23.59 14.09
C PRO A 49 -101.27 -22.90 15.07
N THR A 50 -100.94 -22.93 16.37
CA THR A 50 -101.48 -22.01 17.39
C THR A 50 -100.35 -21.12 17.92
N ASP A 51 -100.68 -19.86 18.22
CA ASP A 51 -99.76 -18.73 18.46
C ASP A 51 -98.85 -18.82 19.70
N GLN A 52 -98.73 -20.00 20.32
CA GLN A 52 -97.88 -20.21 21.52
C GLN A 52 -96.84 -21.33 21.37
N GLY A 53 -96.58 -21.82 20.16
CA GLY A 53 -95.42 -22.69 19.92
C GLY A 53 -95.48 -24.06 20.62
N LYS A 54 -96.68 -24.58 20.87
CA LYS A 54 -96.93 -26.00 21.17
C LYS A 54 -97.54 -26.67 19.94
N LEU A 55 -97.05 -27.86 19.60
CA LEU A 55 -97.61 -28.72 18.56
C LEU A 55 -98.47 -29.78 19.25
N GLU A 56 -99.77 -29.80 19.00
CA GLU A 56 -100.61 -30.97 19.33
C GLU A 56 -100.63 -31.93 18.14
N LEU A 57 -100.29 -33.20 18.41
CA LEU A 57 -100.35 -34.29 17.43
C LEU A 57 -101.61 -35.11 17.72
N SER A 58 -102.58 -35.14 16.80
CA SER A 58 -103.67 -36.12 16.83
C SER A 58 -103.41 -37.25 15.85
N TRP A 59 -103.70 -38.48 16.27
CA TRP A 59 -103.53 -39.72 15.49
C TRP A 59 -104.91 -40.32 15.16
N PHE A 60 -105.01 -41.12 14.10
CA PHE A 60 -106.21 -41.94 13.81
C PHE A 60 -106.17 -43.25 14.63
N ASP A 61 -107.33 -43.66 15.15
CA ASP A 61 -107.57 -44.77 16.09
C ASP A 61 -107.35 -46.18 15.53
N ASN A 62 -106.13 -46.54 15.10
CA ASN A 62 -105.73 -47.94 14.96
C ASN A 62 -104.19 -48.07 15.00
N ALA A 63 -103.61 -48.09 16.18
CA ALA A 63 -102.23 -48.51 16.39
C ALA A 63 -102.11 -49.24 17.76
N PRO A 64 -101.41 -50.39 17.82
CA PRO A 64 -101.28 -51.17 19.05
C PRO A 64 -100.40 -50.48 20.09
N ASP A 65 -100.74 -50.68 21.36
CA ASP A 65 -100.06 -50.17 22.55
C ASP A 65 -98.53 -50.38 22.50
N PHE A 66 -97.79 -49.29 22.30
CA PHE A 66 -96.35 -49.24 22.55
C PHE A 66 -96.03 -48.09 23.50
N ASP A 67 -95.77 -48.47 24.75
CA ASP A 67 -95.42 -47.65 25.90
C ASP A 67 -94.00 -47.04 25.76
N ILE A 68 -93.83 -46.13 24.79
CA ILE A 68 -92.60 -45.34 24.57
C ILE A 68 -92.82 -43.87 24.95
N LEU A 69 -94.07 -43.47 25.22
CA LEU A 69 -94.47 -42.07 25.38
C LEU A 69 -94.11 -41.44 26.74
N SER A 70 -93.67 -42.22 27.72
CA SER A 70 -93.30 -41.72 29.06
C SER A 70 -91.83 -41.29 29.22
N ARG A 71 -90.99 -41.39 28.17
CA ARG A 71 -89.54 -41.11 28.24
C ARG A 71 -89.03 -39.91 27.44
N LEU A 72 -89.91 -39.10 26.85
CA LEU A 72 -89.51 -37.95 26.00
C LEU A 72 -89.67 -36.57 26.67
N GLU A 73 -90.01 -36.49 27.95
CA GLU A 73 -90.32 -35.22 28.64
C GLU A 73 -89.13 -34.37 29.10
N SER A 74 -87.87 -34.72 28.80
CA SER A 74 -86.75 -33.89 29.27
C SER A 74 -85.50 -33.90 28.38
N VAL A 75 -85.62 -33.43 27.13
CA VAL A 75 -84.46 -33.11 26.30
C VAL A 75 -84.41 -31.60 26.04
N PRO A 76 -83.44 -30.85 26.60
CA PRO A 76 -83.30 -29.42 26.31
C PRO A 76 -82.82 -29.22 24.87
N TRP A 77 -83.65 -28.60 24.02
CA TRP A 77 -83.25 -28.26 22.65
C TRP A 77 -82.38 -26.99 22.63
N LYS A 78 -81.12 -27.13 22.21
CA LYS A 78 -80.29 -25.99 21.81
C LYS A 78 -80.69 -25.57 20.40
N LYS A 79 -81.15 -24.34 20.23
CA LYS A 79 -81.44 -23.71 18.93
C LYS A 79 -80.14 -23.63 18.10
N ARG A 80 -79.80 -24.70 17.36
CA ARG A 80 -78.75 -24.64 16.34
C ARG A 80 -79.32 -23.79 15.21
N GLN A 81 -78.91 -22.51 15.14
CA GLN A 81 -79.02 -21.75 13.90
C GLN A 81 -78.23 -22.52 12.85
N MET A 82 -78.92 -23.17 11.92
CA MET A 82 -78.28 -23.61 10.69
C MET A 82 -77.74 -22.35 10.03
N PRO A 83 -76.44 -22.26 9.68
CA PRO A 83 -75.96 -21.14 8.90
C PRO A 83 -76.80 -21.13 7.62
N PHE A 84 -77.59 -20.07 7.42
CA PHE A 84 -78.21 -19.83 6.13
C PHE A 84 -77.09 -19.96 5.07
N PRO A 85 -77.33 -20.67 3.95
CA PRO A 85 -76.34 -20.73 2.88
C PRO A 85 -75.93 -19.29 2.57
N HIS A 86 -74.64 -19.00 2.69
CA HIS A 86 -74.13 -17.64 2.48
C HIS A 86 -74.45 -17.28 1.03
N VAL A 87 -75.44 -16.40 0.83
CA VAL A 87 -75.90 -16.01 -0.50
C VAL A 87 -74.89 -14.99 -1.02
N TYR A 88 -73.93 -15.46 -1.81
CA TYR A 88 -72.96 -14.58 -2.45
C TYR A 88 -73.66 -13.73 -3.49
N SER A 89 -73.38 -12.43 -3.47
CA SER A 89 -73.63 -11.59 -4.64
C SER A 89 -72.70 -11.99 -5.79
N ILE A 90 -73.11 -11.69 -7.03
CA ILE A 90 -72.32 -11.96 -8.24
C ILE A 90 -70.93 -11.28 -8.16
N ALA A 91 -70.84 -10.12 -7.52
CA ALA A 91 -69.59 -9.41 -7.29
C ALA A 91 -68.70 -10.12 -6.26
N GLU A 92 -69.27 -10.59 -5.14
CA GLU A 92 -68.52 -11.28 -4.09
C GLU A 92 -67.95 -12.62 -4.56
N ILE A 93 -68.71 -13.40 -5.33
CA ILE A 93 -68.23 -14.69 -5.84
C ILE A 93 -67.11 -14.49 -6.87
N THR A 94 -67.26 -13.51 -7.77
CA THR A 94 -66.21 -13.17 -8.76
C THR A 94 -64.93 -12.67 -8.07
N ALA A 95 -65.06 -11.83 -7.04
CA ALA A 95 -63.91 -11.33 -6.28
C ALA A 95 -63.21 -12.45 -5.47
N ARG A 96 -63.96 -13.48 -5.05
CA ARG A 96 -63.39 -14.66 -4.39
C ARG A 96 -62.64 -15.55 -5.37
N ILE A 97 -63.20 -15.81 -6.55
CA ILE A 97 -62.55 -16.59 -7.62
C ILE A 97 -61.26 -15.89 -8.07
N LYS A 98 -61.30 -14.57 -8.28
CA LYS A 98 -60.13 -13.77 -8.65
C LYS A 98 -58.99 -13.93 -7.65
N ARG A 99 -59.27 -13.85 -6.34
CA ARG A 99 -58.25 -14.00 -5.28
C ARG A 99 -57.62 -15.40 -5.25
N LEU A 100 -58.40 -16.44 -5.48
CA LEU A 100 -57.88 -17.82 -5.50
C LEU A 100 -56.95 -18.06 -6.70
N ILE A 101 -57.34 -17.55 -7.87
CA ILE A 101 -56.57 -17.71 -9.11
C ILE A 101 -55.26 -16.88 -9.06
N GLU A 102 -55.34 -15.59 -8.70
CA GLU A 102 -54.16 -14.71 -8.63
C GLU A 102 -53.22 -15.02 -7.46
N GLY A 103 -53.74 -15.65 -6.40
CA GLY A 103 -52.98 -16.09 -5.23
C GLY A 103 -52.20 -17.39 -5.45
N SER A 104 -52.56 -18.19 -6.45
CA SER A 104 -51.92 -19.47 -6.72
C SER A 104 -50.59 -19.27 -7.44
N ARG A 105 -49.49 -19.76 -6.87
CA ARG A 105 -48.15 -19.65 -7.49
C ARG A 105 -48.09 -20.38 -8.82
N ASP A 106 -48.80 -21.49 -8.93
CA ASP A 106 -48.83 -22.36 -10.11
C ASP A 106 -49.53 -21.73 -11.33
N LEU A 107 -50.27 -20.62 -11.16
CA LEU A 107 -51.02 -19.95 -12.23
C LEU A 107 -50.44 -18.59 -12.66
N ARG A 108 -49.31 -18.19 -12.06
CA ARG A 108 -48.65 -16.91 -12.36
C ARG A 108 -47.72 -16.98 -13.57
N GLU A 109 -47.09 -18.11 -13.80
CA GLU A 109 -46.16 -18.29 -14.92
C GLU A 109 -46.37 -19.66 -15.56
N ILE A 110 -47.38 -19.74 -16.41
CA ILE A 110 -47.76 -20.98 -17.08
C ILE A 110 -47.53 -20.90 -18.58
N TRP A 111 -47.31 -22.06 -19.17
CA TRP A 111 -47.28 -22.27 -20.61
C TRP A 111 -48.56 -22.99 -21.05
N VAL A 112 -49.28 -22.40 -22.00
CA VAL A 112 -50.50 -22.98 -22.56
C VAL A 112 -50.30 -23.21 -24.05
N ARG A 113 -50.51 -24.45 -24.48
CA ARG A 113 -50.51 -24.85 -25.90
C ARG A 113 -51.93 -24.81 -26.46
N GLY A 114 -52.09 -24.29 -27.66
CA GLY A 114 -53.38 -24.33 -28.37
C GLY A 114 -53.30 -23.67 -29.74
N GLU A 115 -54.34 -23.90 -30.53
CA GLU A 115 -54.53 -23.29 -31.84
C GLU A 115 -55.11 -21.87 -31.69
N VAL A 116 -54.49 -20.89 -32.35
CA VAL A 116 -54.99 -19.51 -32.38
C VAL A 116 -56.29 -19.46 -33.16
N SER A 117 -57.33 -18.95 -32.51
CA SER A 117 -58.65 -18.76 -33.09
C SER A 117 -59.20 -17.38 -32.71
N ASN A 118 -59.98 -16.77 -33.62
CA ASN A 118 -60.62 -15.48 -33.42
C ASN A 118 -59.62 -14.36 -33.09
N PHE A 119 -58.52 -14.31 -33.84
CA PHE A 119 -57.49 -13.29 -33.75
C PHE A 119 -58.05 -11.93 -34.19
N ARG A 120 -58.09 -10.97 -33.26
CA ARG A 120 -58.54 -9.60 -33.48
C ARG A 120 -57.44 -8.64 -33.10
N PRO A 121 -56.66 -8.15 -34.06
CA PRO A 121 -55.66 -7.13 -33.79
C PRO A 121 -56.35 -5.79 -33.47
N SER A 122 -56.12 -5.24 -32.29
CA SER A 122 -56.48 -3.84 -31.97
C SER A 122 -55.24 -2.96 -32.06
N SER A 123 -55.45 -1.65 -32.20
CA SER A 123 -54.37 -0.66 -32.23
C SER A 123 -53.48 -0.76 -30.98
N ARG A 124 -54.09 -0.99 -29.82
CA ARG A 124 -53.40 -1.05 -28.52
C ARG A 124 -53.02 -2.46 -28.06
N HIS A 125 -53.91 -3.44 -28.17
CA HIS A 125 -53.72 -4.81 -27.62
C HIS A 125 -54.05 -5.88 -28.66
N LEU A 126 -53.48 -7.08 -28.51
CA LEU A 126 -53.87 -8.24 -29.31
C LEU A 126 -54.83 -9.10 -28.50
N TYR A 127 -55.99 -9.38 -29.06
CA TYR A 127 -56.96 -10.29 -28.50
C TYR A 127 -57.05 -11.52 -29.38
N PHE A 128 -56.89 -12.70 -28.80
CA PHE A 128 -57.05 -13.97 -29.50
C PHE A 128 -57.54 -15.02 -28.52
N SER A 129 -58.00 -16.16 -29.01
CA SER A 129 -58.33 -17.31 -28.17
C SER A 129 -57.44 -18.49 -28.54
N LEU A 130 -56.98 -19.23 -27.54
CA LEU A 130 -56.33 -20.51 -27.74
C LEU A 130 -57.40 -21.60 -27.61
N LYS A 131 -57.55 -22.37 -28.67
CA LYS A 131 -58.47 -23.50 -28.73
C LYS A 131 -57.68 -24.81 -28.64
N ASP A 132 -58.23 -25.75 -27.90
CA ASP A 132 -57.83 -27.16 -27.88
C ASP A 132 -59.07 -28.03 -28.23
N GLU A 133 -58.94 -29.34 -28.29
CA GLU A 133 -60.03 -30.28 -28.64
C GLU A 133 -61.27 -30.10 -27.74
N ASN A 134 -61.05 -29.78 -26.45
CA ASN A 134 -62.10 -29.75 -25.43
C ASN A 134 -62.32 -28.37 -24.78
N ALA A 135 -61.49 -27.37 -25.08
CA ALA A 135 -61.50 -26.10 -24.34
C ALA A 135 -61.12 -24.89 -25.19
N LEU A 136 -61.58 -23.70 -24.77
CA LEU A 136 -61.25 -22.42 -25.38
C LEU A 136 -60.85 -21.40 -24.31
N LEU A 137 -59.66 -20.83 -24.42
CA LEU A 137 -59.08 -19.88 -23.49
C LEU A 137 -58.87 -18.52 -24.14
N SER A 138 -59.51 -17.48 -23.61
CA SER A 138 -59.32 -16.09 -24.09
C SER A 138 -57.97 -15.54 -23.65
N CYS A 139 -57.22 -14.96 -24.59
CA CYS A 139 -55.86 -14.46 -24.39
C CYS A 139 -55.77 -12.97 -24.76
N VAL A 140 -55.01 -12.21 -23.96
CA VAL A 140 -54.78 -10.78 -24.18
C VAL A 140 -53.29 -10.49 -24.08
N MET A 141 -52.73 -9.82 -25.09
CA MET A 141 -51.36 -9.33 -25.09
C MET A 141 -51.34 -7.80 -25.08
N PHE A 142 -50.75 -7.19 -24.05
CA PHE A 142 -50.68 -5.74 -23.89
C PHE A 142 -49.68 -5.08 -24.85
N GLU A 143 -49.85 -3.77 -25.07
CA GLU A 143 -49.08 -2.98 -26.05
C GLU A 143 -47.56 -3.03 -25.82
N SER A 144 -47.16 -3.02 -24.54
CA SER A 144 -45.77 -3.09 -24.11
C SER A 144 -45.06 -4.36 -24.59
N ARG A 145 -45.81 -5.48 -24.68
CA ARG A 145 -45.30 -6.79 -25.12
C ARG A 145 -45.52 -7.04 -26.61
N LYS A 146 -46.45 -6.32 -27.25
CA LYS A 146 -46.67 -6.37 -28.70
C LYS A 146 -45.41 -5.97 -29.49
N LYS A 147 -44.63 -5.00 -28.99
CA LYS A 147 -43.38 -4.55 -29.65
C LYS A 147 -42.26 -5.60 -29.68
N SER A 148 -42.25 -6.55 -28.74
CA SER A 148 -41.27 -7.64 -28.70
C SER A 148 -41.67 -8.86 -29.54
N LEU A 149 -42.89 -8.90 -30.07
CA LEU A 149 -43.38 -10.02 -30.87
C LEU A 149 -42.86 -9.93 -32.32
N ARG A 150 -41.97 -10.86 -32.70
CA ARG A 150 -41.45 -11.00 -34.08
C ARG A 150 -42.31 -11.91 -34.98
N LEU A 151 -43.27 -12.63 -34.39
CA LEU A 151 -44.12 -13.60 -35.08
C LEU A 151 -45.41 -12.95 -35.58
N ALA A 152 -45.74 -13.14 -36.86
CA ALA A 152 -47.03 -12.77 -37.42
C ALA A 152 -48.06 -13.85 -37.07
N LEU A 153 -48.89 -13.58 -36.05
CA LEU A 153 -49.95 -14.48 -35.64
C LEU A 153 -51.08 -14.51 -36.67
N SER A 154 -51.53 -15.71 -37.02
CA SER A 154 -52.69 -15.94 -37.89
C SER A 154 -53.62 -16.94 -37.23
N ASP A 155 -54.92 -16.85 -37.54
CA ASP A 155 -55.89 -17.89 -37.16
C ASP A 155 -55.47 -19.23 -37.80
N GLY A 156 -55.62 -20.31 -37.05
CA GLY A 156 -55.19 -21.66 -37.43
C GLY A 156 -53.75 -22.03 -37.05
N MET A 157 -52.99 -21.10 -36.46
CA MET A 157 -51.62 -21.35 -36.05
C MET A 157 -51.55 -22.00 -34.67
N GLU A 158 -50.81 -23.10 -34.55
CA GLU A 158 -50.56 -23.73 -33.25
C GLU A 158 -49.43 -23.00 -32.50
N VAL A 159 -49.74 -22.49 -31.31
CA VAL A 159 -48.79 -21.70 -30.50
C VAL A 159 -48.74 -22.15 -29.04
N MET A 160 -47.62 -21.89 -28.39
CA MET A 160 -47.44 -21.92 -26.95
C MET A 160 -47.34 -20.49 -26.42
N ALA A 161 -48.25 -20.12 -25.53
CA ALA A 161 -48.26 -18.81 -24.89
C ALA A 161 -47.81 -18.93 -23.44
N ARG A 162 -46.82 -18.12 -23.02
CA ARG A 162 -46.42 -17.93 -21.62
C ARG A 162 -47.16 -16.76 -21.02
N GLY A 163 -47.73 -16.94 -19.83
CA GLY A 163 -48.44 -15.86 -19.16
C GLY A 163 -49.02 -16.22 -17.80
N SER A 164 -49.79 -15.28 -17.27
CA SER A 164 -50.53 -15.43 -16.01
C SER A 164 -52.04 -15.54 -16.28
N ILE A 165 -52.72 -16.45 -15.58
CA ILE A 165 -54.20 -16.51 -15.63
C ILE A 165 -54.75 -15.50 -14.63
N GLY A 166 -55.69 -14.67 -15.08
CA GLY A 166 -56.47 -13.82 -14.19
C GLY A 166 -57.93 -13.70 -14.61
N VAL A 167 -58.72 -13.01 -13.79
CA VAL A 167 -60.17 -12.85 -14.03
C VAL A 167 -60.48 -11.41 -14.38
N TYR A 168 -61.09 -11.20 -15.54
CA TYR A 168 -61.57 -9.89 -15.96
C TYR A 168 -62.91 -9.58 -15.28
N GLY A 169 -62.85 -8.82 -14.19
CA GLY A 169 -63.96 -8.60 -13.27
C GLY A 169 -65.23 -8.00 -13.88
N ALA A 170 -65.13 -7.22 -14.97
CA ALA A 170 -66.30 -6.58 -15.60
C ALA A 170 -67.19 -7.53 -16.41
N ARG A 171 -66.68 -8.70 -16.82
CA ARG A 171 -67.45 -9.72 -17.57
C ARG A 171 -67.34 -11.13 -16.97
N SER A 172 -66.74 -11.27 -15.79
CA SER A 172 -66.53 -12.54 -15.09
C SER A 172 -65.93 -13.65 -15.95
N ARG A 173 -65.02 -13.30 -16.88
CA ARG A 173 -64.30 -14.25 -17.73
C ARG A 173 -62.87 -14.40 -17.27
N TYR A 174 -62.37 -15.64 -17.21
CA TYR A 174 -60.95 -15.89 -17.03
C TYR A 174 -60.22 -15.68 -18.36
N GLN A 175 -59.03 -15.08 -18.28
CA GLN A 175 -58.21 -14.72 -19.43
C GLN A 175 -56.74 -14.98 -19.10
N LEU A 176 -55.99 -15.39 -20.13
CA LEU A 176 -54.54 -15.48 -20.06
C LEU A 176 -53.94 -14.14 -20.48
N TYR A 177 -53.21 -13.51 -19.55
CA TYR A 177 -52.39 -12.34 -19.87
C TYR A 177 -51.07 -12.83 -20.41
N VAL A 178 -50.94 -12.75 -21.73
CA VAL A 178 -49.83 -13.34 -22.46
C VAL A 178 -48.65 -12.38 -22.43
N GLU A 179 -47.52 -12.88 -21.93
CA GLU A 179 -46.25 -12.17 -21.95
C GLU A 179 -45.44 -12.50 -23.21
N GLU A 180 -45.51 -13.75 -23.65
CA GLU A 180 -44.66 -14.29 -24.71
C GLU A 180 -45.40 -15.38 -25.49
N ILE A 181 -45.21 -15.42 -26.82
CA ILE A 181 -45.84 -16.39 -27.71
C ILE A 181 -44.78 -17.02 -28.60
N LEU A 182 -44.75 -18.35 -28.63
CA LEU A 182 -43.88 -19.15 -29.47
C LEU A 182 -44.75 -20.07 -30.35
N SER A 183 -44.33 -20.36 -31.59
CA SER A 183 -44.95 -21.45 -32.35
C SER A 183 -44.63 -22.80 -31.69
N VAL A 184 -45.53 -23.78 -31.80
CA VAL A 184 -45.37 -25.10 -31.14
C VAL A 184 -44.05 -25.81 -31.49
N GLY A 185 -43.56 -25.65 -32.72
CA GLY A 185 -42.23 -26.16 -33.10
C GLY A 185 -41.08 -25.50 -32.33
N ARG A 186 -41.15 -24.19 -32.03
CA ARG A 186 -40.12 -23.46 -31.30
C ARG A 186 -40.18 -23.65 -29.79
N GLY A 187 -41.38 -23.80 -29.23
CA GLY A 187 -41.58 -23.97 -27.78
C GLY A 187 -40.95 -25.28 -27.24
N VAL A 188 -41.08 -26.38 -27.99
CA VAL A 188 -40.46 -27.67 -27.63
C VAL A 188 -38.93 -27.58 -27.66
N LEU A 189 -38.36 -26.93 -28.68
CA LEU A 189 -36.91 -26.73 -28.80
C LEU A 189 -36.39 -25.84 -27.66
N TYR A 190 -37.10 -24.77 -27.31
CA TYR A 190 -36.71 -23.89 -26.21
C TYR A 190 -36.69 -24.61 -24.85
N LEU A 191 -37.72 -25.44 -24.57
CA LEU A 191 -37.74 -26.25 -23.34
C LEU A 191 -36.56 -27.23 -23.29
N LYS A 192 -36.25 -27.90 -24.40
CA LYS A 192 -35.07 -28.79 -24.50
C LYS A 192 -33.76 -28.05 -24.26
N PHE A 193 -33.64 -26.83 -24.81
CA PHE A 193 -32.47 -25.98 -24.63
C PHE A 193 -32.27 -25.59 -23.15
N GLU A 194 -33.30 -25.08 -22.47
CA GLU A 194 -33.18 -24.69 -21.06
C GLU A 194 -32.89 -25.88 -20.15
N GLN A 195 -33.54 -27.04 -20.38
CA GLN A 195 -33.25 -28.27 -19.64
C GLN A 195 -31.78 -28.69 -19.77
N LEU A 196 -31.27 -28.78 -21.01
CA LEU A 196 -29.90 -29.21 -21.25
C LEU A 196 -28.87 -28.19 -20.73
N LYS A 197 -29.17 -26.90 -20.83
CA LYS A 197 -28.33 -25.82 -20.30
C LYS A 197 -28.19 -25.93 -18.77
N GLU A 198 -29.27 -26.22 -18.04
CA GLU A 198 -29.18 -26.44 -16.60
C GLU A 198 -28.38 -27.70 -16.25
N GLU A 199 -28.58 -28.79 -16.99
CA GLU A 199 -27.84 -30.05 -16.79
C GLU A 199 -26.34 -29.86 -17.02
N LEU A 200 -25.93 -29.25 -18.12
CA LEU A 200 -24.53 -29.00 -18.45
C LEU A 200 -23.88 -28.01 -17.50
N LYS A 201 -24.63 -27.00 -17.04
CA LYS A 201 -24.16 -26.08 -15.99
C LYS A 201 -23.85 -26.81 -14.70
N LYS A 202 -24.72 -27.72 -14.25
CA LYS A 202 -24.50 -28.55 -13.06
C LYS A 202 -23.31 -29.50 -13.23
N ALA A 203 -23.06 -29.96 -14.45
CA ALA A 203 -21.91 -30.80 -14.78
C ALA A 203 -20.57 -30.04 -14.92
N GLY A 204 -20.55 -28.71 -14.78
CA GLY A 204 -19.33 -27.90 -14.84
C GLY A 204 -18.80 -27.63 -16.26
N TYR A 205 -19.63 -27.81 -17.29
CA TYR A 205 -19.20 -27.58 -18.69
C TYR A 205 -18.95 -26.10 -19.01
N PHE A 206 -19.41 -25.18 -18.16
CA PHE A 206 -19.31 -23.74 -18.38
C PHE A 206 -18.24 -23.07 -17.51
N ASP A 207 -17.44 -23.83 -16.78
CA ASP A 207 -16.49 -23.30 -15.81
C ASP A 207 -15.36 -22.51 -16.51
N PRO A 208 -15.10 -21.26 -16.11
CA PRO A 208 -14.12 -20.41 -16.77
C PRO A 208 -12.68 -20.91 -16.59
N GLU A 209 -12.39 -21.64 -15.51
CA GLU A 209 -11.05 -22.16 -15.21
C GLU A 209 -10.56 -23.21 -16.22
N ARG A 210 -11.48 -23.86 -16.95
CA ARG A 210 -11.14 -24.83 -17.99
C ARG A 210 -10.93 -24.22 -19.36
N LYS A 211 -11.35 -22.97 -19.57
CA LYS A 211 -11.28 -22.34 -20.89
C LYS A 211 -9.83 -22.06 -21.25
N SER A 212 -9.40 -22.61 -22.38
CA SER A 212 -8.03 -22.46 -22.87
C SER A 212 -7.83 -21.08 -23.51
N PRO A 213 -6.74 -20.37 -23.19
CA PRO A 213 -6.45 -19.09 -23.82
C PRO A 213 -6.16 -19.27 -25.32
N LEU A 214 -6.70 -18.37 -26.14
CA LEU A 214 -6.45 -18.38 -27.57
C LEU A 214 -4.96 -18.11 -27.87
N PRO A 215 -4.35 -18.84 -28.82
CA PRO A 215 -2.97 -18.60 -29.22
C PRO A 215 -2.85 -17.19 -29.82
N TYR A 216 -1.80 -16.47 -29.45
CA TYR A 216 -1.56 -15.11 -29.95
C TYR A 216 -1.33 -15.06 -31.46
N LEU A 217 -0.64 -16.05 -32.00
CA LEU A 217 -0.36 -16.18 -33.44
C LEU A 217 -0.46 -17.66 -33.86
N PRO A 218 -1.66 -18.12 -34.26
CA PRO A 218 -1.82 -19.49 -34.75
C PRO A 218 -1.09 -19.66 -36.09
N ARG A 219 -0.46 -20.82 -36.30
CA ARG A 219 0.13 -21.24 -37.57
C ARG A 219 -0.94 -21.79 -38.51
N ALA A 220 -1.92 -22.48 -37.94
CA ALA A 220 -3.06 -23.01 -38.68
C ALA A 220 -4.38 -22.83 -37.92
N VAL A 221 -5.42 -22.49 -38.67
CA VAL A 221 -6.80 -22.34 -38.16
C VAL A 221 -7.69 -23.39 -38.81
N GLY A 222 -8.37 -24.16 -37.98
CA GLY A 222 -9.41 -25.10 -38.39
C GLY A 222 -10.76 -24.38 -38.48
N VAL A 223 -11.54 -24.65 -39.52
CA VAL A 223 -12.87 -24.06 -39.68
C VAL A 223 -13.88 -25.18 -39.88
N VAL A 224 -14.83 -25.28 -38.95
CA VAL A 224 -15.96 -26.20 -39.00
C VAL A 224 -17.19 -25.42 -39.44
N THR A 225 -17.63 -25.65 -40.68
CA THR A 225 -18.77 -24.94 -41.27
C THR A 225 -19.28 -25.65 -42.53
N SER A 226 -20.41 -25.21 -43.07
CA SER A 226 -20.98 -25.74 -44.31
C SER A 226 -20.12 -25.39 -45.54
N ALA A 227 -20.05 -26.30 -46.51
CA ALA A 227 -19.30 -26.08 -47.75
C ALA A 227 -19.82 -24.93 -48.64
N THR A 228 -21.14 -24.65 -48.59
CA THR A 228 -21.81 -23.70 -49.51
C THR A 228 -22.21 -22.36 -48.86
N GLY A 229 -22.03 -22.21 -47.54
CA GLY A 229 -22.53 -21.05 -46.79
C GLY A 229 -21.78 -19.73 -47.02
N ALA A 230 -22.37 -18.61 -46.59
CA ALA A 230 -21.69 -17.30 -46.59
C ALA A 230 -20.58 -17.22 -45.53
N ALA A 231 -20.79 -17.87 -44.38
CA ALA A 231 -19.86 -17.84 -43.24
C ALA A 231 -18.45 -18.32 -43.58
N ILE A 232 -18.31 -19.35 -44.41
CA ILE A 232 -16.98 -19.82 -44.82
C ILE A 232 -16.23 -18.77 -45.65
N ARG A 233 -16.93 -18.09 -46.58
CA ARG A 233 -16.33 -17.06 -47.43
C ARG A 233 -15.90 -15.87 -46.59
N ASP A 234 -16.72 -15.50 -45.61
CA ASP A 234 -16.44 -14.41 -44.68
C ASP A 234 -15.22 -14.73 -43.81
N ILE A 235 -15.17 -15.92 -43.20
CA ILE A 235 -14.02 -16.38 -42.40
C ILE A 235 -12.75 -16.40 -43.26
N ILE A 236 -12.78 -17.05 -44.43
CA ILE A 236 -11.61 -17.15 -45.31
C ILE A 236 -11.14 -15.77 -45.77
N ARG A 237 -12.07 -14.88 -46.13
CA ARG A 237 -11.74 -13.52 -46.57
C ARG A 237 -11.02 -12.75 -45.47
N VAL A 238 -11.56 -12.77 -44.25
CA VAL A 238 -10.97 -12.06 -43.11
C VAL A 238 -9.61 -12.65 -42.72
N LEU A 239 -9.48 -13.99 -42.69
CA LEU A 239 -8.22 -14.65 -42.37
C LEU A 239 -7.13 -14.32 -43.42
N LYS A 240 -7.46 -14.38 -44.71
CA LYS A 240 -6.51 -14.06 -45.80
C LYS A 240 -6.15 -12.59 -45.85
N ASP A 241 -7.11 -11.68 -45.60
CA ASP A 241 -6.86 -10.24 -45.56
C ASP A 241 -5.90 -9.88 -44.43
N ARG A 242 -6.12 -10.44 -43.23
CA ARG A 242 -5.28 -10.15 -42.06
C ARG A 242 -3.93 -10.85 -42.08
N PHE A 243 -3.89 -12.10 -42.55
CA PHE A 243 -2.69 -12.93 -42.50
C PHE A 243 -2.63 -13.91 -43.70
N PRO A 244 -2.15 -13.45 -44.87
CA PRO A 244 -2.16 -14.23 -46.11
C PRO A 244 -1.39 -15.57 -46.04
N SER A 245 -0.39 -15.66 -45.17
CA SER A 245 0.49 -16.83 -45.01
C SER A 245 -0.07 -17.88 -44.04
N LEU A 246 -1.26 -17.65 -43.48
CA LEU A 246 -1.90 -18.57 -42.54
C LEU A 246 -2.43 -19.81 -43.25
N ARG A 247 -2.20 -20.99 -42.66
CA ARG A 247 -2.81 -22.23 -43.15
C ARG A 247 -4.24 -22.34 -42.65
N ILE A 248 -5.19 -22.54 -43.57
CA ILE A 248 -6.60 -22.74 -43.23
C ILE A 248 -6.96 -24.20 -43.54
N VAL A 249 -7.42 -24.93 -42.53
CA VAL A 249 -7.89 -26.32 -42.65
C VAL A 249 -9.41 -26.32 -42.54
N LEU A 250 -10.09 -26.88 -43.53
CA LEU A 250 -11.54 -26.88 -43.60
C LEU A 250 -12.08 -28.26 -43.26
N ALA A 251 -12.97 -28.34 -42.27
CA ALA A 251 -13.76 -29.53 -41.98
C ALA A 251 -15.22 -29.22 -42.31
N PHE A 252 -15.70 -29.76 -43.43
CA PHE A 252 -17.05 -29.49 -43.90
C PHE A 252 -18.05 -30.39 -43.17
N CYS A 253 -19.10 -29.77 -42.63
CA CYS A 253 -20.20 -30.48 -42.00
C CYS A 253 -21.54 -29.83 -42.36
N ARG A 254 -22.64 -30.58 -42.20
CA ARG A 254 -23.97 -29.99 -42.15
C ARG A 254 -24.09 -29.16 -40.87
N VAL A 255 -24.53 -27.92 -41.04
CA VAL A 255 -24.73 -26.94 -39.95
C VAL A 255 -26.21 -26.76 -39.59
N GLN A 256 -27.09 -27.50 -40.27
CA GLN A 256 -28.55 -27.41 -40.15
C GLN A 256 -29.20 -28.71 -40.58
N GLY A 257 -30.38 -28.99 -40.02
CA GLY A 257 -31.17 -30.19 -40.32
C GLY A 257 -30.76 -31.40 -39.47
N GLU A 258 -31.47 -32.51 -39.72
CA GLU A 258 -31.26 -33.78 -39.00
C GLU A 258 -29.89 -34.39 -39.33
N GLY A 259 -29.17 -34.85 -38.30
CA GLY A 259 -27.80 -35.37 -38.41
C GLY A 259 -26.70 -34.31 -38.40
N ALA A 260 -27.04 -33.01 -38.29
CA ALA A 260 -26.04 -31.94 -38.28
C ALA A 260 -25.20 -31.92 -37.00
N ALA A 261 -25.78 -32.22 -35.84
CA ALA A 261 -25.08 -32.22 -34.57
C ALA A 261 -23.96 -33.26 -34.52
N GLU A 262 -24.21 -34.46 -35.02
CA GLU A 262 -23.23 -35.54 -35.11
C GLU A 262 -22.11 -35.20 -36.09
N GLU A 263 -22.41 -34.61 -37.24
CA GLU A 263 -21.39 -34.19 -38.21
C GLU A 263 -20.52 -33.04 -37.69
N ILE A 264 -21.10 -32.08 -36.94
CA ILE A 264 -20.33 -31.01 -36.29
C ILE A 264 -19.38 -31.61 -35.26
N ALA A 265 -19.88 -32.53 -34.41
CA ALA A 265 -19.07 -33.22 -33.42
C ALA A 265 -17.93 -34.02 -34.07
N GLN A 266 -18.21 -34.74 -35.16
CA GLN A 266 -17.21 -35.48 -35.91
C GLN A 266 -16.18 -34.55 -36.55
N ALA A 267 -16.60 -33.45 -37.18
CA ALA A 267 -15.68 -32.48 -37.78
C ALA A 267 -14.74 -31.83 -36.75
N ILE A 268 -15.21 -31.61 -35.52
CA ILE A 268 -14.36 -31.14 -34.41
C ILE A 268 -13.35 -32.23 -34.03
N GLN A 269 -13.77 -33.49 -33.96
CA GLN A 269 -12.87 -34.62 -33.68
C GLN A 269 -11.83 -34.82 -34.78
N ASP A 270 -12.23 -34.77 -36.04
CA ASP A 270 -11.33 -34.89 -37.20
C ASP A 270 -10.22 -33.84 -37.17
N LEU A 271 -10.54 -32.59 -36.77
CA LEU A 271 -9.54 -31.53 -36.62
C LEU A 271 -8.62 -31.75 -35.40
N ASN A 272 -9.13 -32.34 -34.32
CA ASN A 272 -8.32 -32.73 -33.17
C ASN A 272 -7.36 -33.88 -33.53
N ASP A 273 -7.82 -34.86 -34.30
CA ASP A 273 -7.02 -36.00 -34.75
C ASP A 273 -5.99 -35.60 -35.81
N TYR A 274 -6.31 -34.62 -36.66
CA TYR A 274 -5.39 -34.04 -37.62
C TYR A 274 -4.17 -33.36 -36.95
N GLY A 275 -4.36 -32.77 -35.76
CA GLY A 275 -3.28 -32.35 -34.86
C GLY A 275 -2.40 -31.17 -35.30
N GLU A 276 -2.50 -30.69 -36.55
CA GLU A 276 -1.72 -29.53 -37.04
C GLU A 276 -2.47 -28.20 -36.96
N VAL A 277 -3.55 -28.12 -36.18
CA VAL A 277 -4.37 -26.91 -36.01
C VAL A 277 -4.22 -26.36 -34.60
N ASP A 278 -4.00 -25.05 -34.48
CA ASP A 278 -3.79 -24.40 -33.18
C ASP A 278 -5.07 -23.85 -32.56
N VAL A 279 -6.11 -23.64 -33.37
CA VAL A 279 -7.40 -23.07 -32.96
C VAL A 279 -8.48 -23.44 -33.97
N ILE A 280 -9.66 -23.77 -33.49
CA ILE A 280 -10.81 -24.16 -34.31
C ILE A 280 -11.89 -23.07 -34.23
N ILE A 281 -12.44 -22.67 -35.37
CA ILE A 281 -13.61 -21.81 -35.46
C ILE A 281 -14.79 -22.68 -35.86
N VAL A 282 -15.77 -22.81 -34.97
CA VAL A 282 -17.05 -23.47 -35.25
C VAL A 282 -18.06 -22.37 -35.52
N GLY A 283 -18.64 -22.35 -36.72
CA GLY A 283 -19.48 -21.21 -37.09
C GLY A 283 -20.46 -21.51 -38.21
N ARG A 284 -21.58 -20.78 -38.15
CA ARG A 284 -22.63 -20.79 -39.15
C ARG A 284 -22.95 -19.35 -39.55
N GLY A 285 -23.45 -19.16 -40.77
CA GLY A 285 -24.06 -17.89 -41.17
C GLY A 285 -25.41 -17.69 -40.47
N GLY A 286 -26.08 -16.56 -40.75
CA GLY A 286 -27.43 -16.28 -40.24
C GLY A 286 -28.42 -17.45 -40.42
N GLY A 287 -29.43 -17.50 -39.55
CA GLY A 287 -30.42 -18.57 -39.55
C GLY A 287 -31.52 -18.33 -38.52
N SER A 288 -32.61 -19.09 -38.63
CA SER A 288 -33.65 -19.13 -37.61
C SER A 288 -33.17 -19.84 -36.32
N LEU A 289 -33.93 -19.81 -35.23
CA LEU A 289 -33.57 -20.57 -34.02
C LEU A 289 -33.59 -22.09 -34.25
N GLU A 290 -34.48 -22.58 -35.12
CA GLU A 290 -34.61 -24.00 -35.49
C GLU A 290 -33.34 -24.49 -36.20
N ASP A 291 -32.83 -23.63 -37.05
CA ASP A 291 -31.59 -23.78 -37.79
C ASP A 291 -30.34 -23.87 -36.88
N LEU A 292 -30.30 -23.06 -35.81
CA LEU A 292 -29.18 -23.03 -34.86
C LEU A 292 -29.25 -24.17 -33.84
N PHE A 293 -30.33 -24.94 -33.83
CA PHE A 293 -30.57 -25.93 -32.78
C PHE A 293 -29.56 -27.09 -32.78
N ALA A 294 -28.96 -27.42 -33.93
CA ALA A 294 -27.88 -28.41 -33.99
C ALA A 294 -26.69 -28.08 -33.06
N PHE A 295 -26.45 -26.80 -32.78
CA PHE A 295 -25.41 -26.33 -31.85
C PHE A 295 -25.86 -26.33 -30.37
N ASN A 296 -27.11 -26.66 -30.11
CA ASN A 296 -27.71 -26.81 -28.78
C ASN A 296 -27.84 -28.28 -28.36
N GLU A 297 -27.22 -29.21 -29.09
CA GLU A 297 -27.26 -30.62 -28.73
C GLU A 297 -26.09 -31.04 -27.84
N ARG A 298 -26.32 -32.05 -27.00
CA ARG A 298 -25.31 -32.57 -26.06
C ARG A 298 -24.05 -33.05 -26.77
N VAL A 299 -24.19 -33.68 -27.94
CA VAL A 299 -23.06 -34.26 -28.68
C VAL A 299 -22.04 -33.20 -29.10
N VAL A 300 -22.52 -32.03 -29.56
CA VAL A 300 -21.67 -30.88 -29.90
C VAL A 300 -21.04 -30.27 -28.66
N ALA A 301 -21.81 -30.08 -27.59
CA ALA A 301 -21.30 -29.58 -26.31
C ALA A 301 -20.17 -30.48 -25.77
N GLU A 302 -20.33 -31.79 -25.82
CA GLU A 302 -19.29 -32.75 -25.41
C GLU A 302 -18.07 -32.73 -26.32
N ALA A 303 -18.25 -32.61 -27.64
CA ALA A 303 -17.14 -32.52 -28.59
C ALA A 303 -16.31 -31.26 -28.33
N ILE A 304 -16.96 -30.12 -28.08
CA ILE A 304 -16.26 -28.87 -27.73
C ILE A 304 -15.53 -29.02 -26.40
N TYR A 305 -16.19 -29.57 -25.38
CA TYR A 305 -15.62 -29.75 -24.05
C TYR A 305 -14.42 -30.71 -24.02
N LYS A 306 -14.42 -31.75 -24.85
CA LYS A 306 -13.34 -32.75 -24.94
C LYS A 306 -12.22 -32.34 -25.89
N SER A 307 -12.36 -31.23 -26.60
CA SER A 307 -11.36 -30.75 -27.55
C SER A 307 -10.04 -30.39 -26.85
N ARG A 308 -8.91 -30.78 -27.45
CA ARG A 308 -7.57 -30.40 -27.00
C ARG A 308 -7.16 -29.04 -27.57
N ILE A 309 -7.72 -28.71 -28.72
CA ILE A 309 -7.48 -27.46 -29.44
C ILE A 309 -8.55 -26.44 -28.99
N PRO A 310 -8.19 -25.18 -28.69
CA PRO A 310 -9.15 -24.17 -28.27
C PRO A 310 -10.17 -23.90 -29.38
N ILE A 311 -11.44 -23.79 -29.01
CA ILE A 311 -12.57 -23.60 -29.91
C ILE A 311 -13.19 -22.22 -29.72
N VAL A 312 -13.38 -21.53 -30.84
CA VAL A 312 -14.15 -20.30 -30.95
C VAL A 312 -15.52 -20.60 -31.54
N SER A 313 -16.58 -20.35 -30.77
CA SER A 313 -17.94 -20.41 -31.30
C SER A 313 -18.30 -19.10 -31.99
N ALA A 314 -18.83 -19.20 -33.21
CA ALA A 314 -19.24 -18.10 -34.06
C ALA A 314 -20.64 -18.34 -34.64
N VAL A 315 -21.54 -18.86 -33.79
CA VAL A 315 -22.89 -19.32 -34.17
C VAL A 315 -23.95 -18.30 -33.77
N GLY A 316 -23.91 -17.81 -32.52
CA GLY A 316 -24.90 -16.89 -31.98
C GLY A 316 -24.73 -15.45 -32.48
N HIS A 317 -25.85 -14.76 -32.72
CA HIS A 317 -25.87 -13.30 -32.83
C HIS A 317 -25.85 -12.67 -31.43
N GLU A 318 -25.75 -11.34 -31.32
CA GLU A 318 -25.65 -10.65 -30.01
C GLU A 318 -26.77 -11.02 -29.01
N ILE A 319 -27.94 -11.46 -29.49
CA ILE A 319 -29.15 -11.72 -28.70
C ILE A 319 -29.44 -13.22 -28.50
N ASP A 320 -29.02 -14.09 -29.42
CA ASP A 320 -29.37 -15.52 -29.41
C ASP A 320 -28.16 -16.36 -28.97
N PHE A 321 -28.14 -16.80 -27.71
CA PHE A 321 -27.08 -17.63 -27.14
C PHE A 321 -27.35 -19.11 -27.40
N THR A 322 -26.32 -19.84 -27.84
CA THR A 322 -26.36 -21.30 -27.98
C THR A 322 -25.57 -21.99 -26.87
N ILE A 323 -25.83 -23.28 -26.65
CA ILE A 323 -25.05 -24.11 -25.71
C ILE A 323 -23.59 -24.16 -26.15
N SER A 324 -23.32 -24.28 -27.46
CA SER A 324 -21.96 -24.22 -28.00
C SER A 324 -21.22 -22.93 -27.61
N ASP A 325 -21.90 -21.78 -27.54
CA ASP A 325 -21.29 -20.51 -27.11
C ASP A 325 -20.90 -20.50 -25.63
N PHE A 326 -21.62 -21.23 -24.78
CA PHE A 326 -21.31 -21.32 -23.35
C PHE A 326 -20.14 -22.26 -23.08
N VAL A 327 -20.06 -23.37 -23.82
CA VAL A 327 -19.01 -24.39 -23.65
C VAL A 327 -17.69 -23.95 -24.30
N ALA A 328 -17.74 -23.23 -25.43
CA ALA A 328 -16.55 -22.80 -26.15
C ALA A 328 -15.61 -21.92 -25.30
N ASP A 329 -14.32 -21.98 -25.61
CA ASP A 329 -13.28 -21.17 -24.94
C ASP A 329 -13.49 -19.68 -25.17
N TYR A 330 -13.96 -19.32 -26.37
CA TYR A 330 -14.31 -17.96 -26.71
C TYR A 330 -15.58 -17.90 -27.58
N ARG A 331 -16.46 -16.96 -27.25
CA ARG A 331 -17.64 -16.63 -28.07
C ARG A 331 -17.35 -15.41 -28.93
N ALA A 332 -17.57 -15.56 -30.23
CA ALA A 332 -17.58 -14.47 -31.20
C ALA A 332 -19.03 -14.21 -31.70
N PRO A 333 -19.44 -12.94 -31.87
CA PRO A 333 -20.81 -12.59 -32.28
C PRO A 333 -21.10 -12.88 -33.76
N THR A 334 -20.07 -13.06 -34.59
CA THR A 334 -20.19 -13.39 -36.02
C THR A 334 -19.00 -14.22 -36.49
N PRO A 335 -19.15 -15.01 -37.57
CA PRO A 335 -18.05 -15.70 -38.25
C PRO A 335 -16.87 -14.77 -38.57
N SER A 336 -17.15 -13.57 -39.08
CA SER A 336 -16.12 -12.55 -39.35
C SER A 336 -15.41 -12.11 -38.08
N ALA A 337 -16.14 -11.82 -36.99
CA ALA A 337 -15.55 -11.41 -35.73
C ALA A 337 -14.67 -12.51 -35.11
N ALA A 338 -15.04 -13.78 -35.27
CA ALA A 338 -14.23 -14.91 -34.85
C ALA A 338 -12.86 -14.89 -35.53
N ALA A 339 -12.84 -14.77 -36.86
CA ALA A 339 -11.61 -14.67 -37.64
C ALA A 339 -10.75 -13.47 -37.23
N GLN A 340 -11.37 -12.32 -36.95
CA GLN A 340 -10.65 -11.12 -36.50
C GLN A 340 -10.01 -11.28 -35.11
N LYS A 341 -10.66 -12.04 -34.22
CA LYS A 341 -10.15 -12.28 -32.87
C LYS A 341 -9.03 -13.30 -32.84
N VAL A 342 -9.15 -14.35 -33.66
CA VAL A 342 -8.21 -15.46 -33.73
C VAL A 342 -6.86 -15.02 -34.33
N VAL A 343 -6.87 -14.08 -35.27
CA VAL A 343 -5.65 -13.69 -35.99
C VAL A 343 -5.40 -12.17 -35.93
N PRO A 344 -4.23 -11.74 -35.44
CA PRO A 344 -3.83 -10.33 -35.47
C PRO A 344 -3.57 -9.87 -36.92
N LYS A 345 -3.59 -8.56 -37.17
CA LYS A 345 -3.21 -8.05 -38.50
C LYS A 345 -1.69 -8.14 -38.69
N LYS A 346 -1.26 -8.67 -39.84
CA LYS A 346 0.16 -8.75 -40.21
C LYS A 346 0.84 -7.39 -40.25
N GLU A 347 0.12 -6.35 -40.69
CA GLU A 347 0.62 -4.97 -40.74
C GLU A 347 1.00 -4.46 -39.34
N ASP A 348 0.17 -4.72 -38.34
CA ASP A 348 0.43 -4.30 -36.96
C ASP A 348 1.70 -4.95 -36.41
N LEU A 349 1.90 -6.25 -36.68
CA LEU A 349 3.12 -6.97 -36.28
C LEU A 349 4.35 -6.46 -37.02
N THR A 350 4.22 -6.17 -38.32
CA THR A 350 5.32 -5.65 -39.14
C THR A 350 5.74 -4.26 -38.66
N ASN A 351 4.77 -3.38 -38.39
CA ASN A 351 4.99 -2.06 -37.82
C ASN A 351 5.62 -2.15 -36.43
N LEU A 352 5.17 -3.08 -35.60
CA LEU A 352 5.77 -3.31 -34.28
C LEU A 352 7.24 -3.71 -34.40
N ILE A 353 7.57 -4.66 -35.26
CA ILE A 353 8.95 -5.10 -35.49
C ILE A 353 9.81 -3.94 -36.03
N GLN A 354 9.29 -3.18 -36.99
CA GLN A 354 9.99 -2.04 -37.57
C GLN A 354 10.27 -0.95 -36.52
N ASN A 355 9.26 -0.56 -35.74
CA ASN A 355 9.42 0.43 -34.66
C ASN A 355 10.41 -0.05 -33.59
N ARG A 356 10.40 -1.34 -33.25
CA ARG A 356 11.36 -1.92 -32.30
C ARG A 356 12.78 -1.90 -32.87
N ARG A 357 12.94 -2.21 -34.16
CA ARG A 357 14.24 -2.16 -34.86
C ARG A 357 14.80 -0.73 -34.92
N GLU A 358 13.98 0.24 -35.27
CA GLU A 358 14.36 1.66 -35.31
C GLU A 358 14.78 2.16 -33.93
N LYS A 359 13.99 1.84 -32.90
CA LYS A 359 14.31 2.18 -31.51
C LYS A 359 15.62 1.55 -31.05
N LEU A 360 15.85 0.27 -31.36
CA LEU A 360 17.07 -0.43 -30.97
C LEU A 360 18.29 0.18 -31.67
N THR A 361 18.16 0.52 -32.96
CA THR A 361 19.22 1.19 -33.74
C THR A 361 19.55 2.56 -33.15
N PHE A 362 18.52 3.35 -32.83
CA PHE A 362 18.69 4.67 -32.22
C PHE A 362 19.40 4.59 -30.86
N LEU A 363 18.92 3.73 -29.95
CA LEU A 363 19.52 3.57 -28.63
C LEU A 363 20.96 3.07 -28.70
N THR A 364 21.25 2.15 -29.62
CA THR A 364 22.61 1.64 -29.80
C THR A 364 23.55 2.74 -30.29
N ALA A 365 23.11 3.55 -31.27
CA ALA A 365 23.89 4.67 -31.78
C ALA A 365 24.13 5.75 -30.70
N ASP A 366 23.10 6.06 -29.90
CA ASP A 366 23.18 7.02 -28.80
C ASP A 366 24.14 6.56 -27.69
N HIS A 367 24.08 5.28 -27.30
CA HIS A 367 25.03 4.70 -26.35
C HIS A 367 26.46 4.72 -26.88
N LEU A 368 26.67 4.33 -28.14
CA LEU A 368 28.00 4.37 -28.76
C LEU A 368 28.55 5.80 -28.80
N LYS A 369 27.72 6.79 -29.11
CA LYS A 369 28.12 8.20 -29.11
C LYS A 369 28.48 8.67 -27.70
N THR A 370 27.68 8.33 -26.71
CA THR A 370 27.92 8.68 -25.31
C THR A 370 29.24 8.09 -24.82
N TYR A 371 29.45 6.78 -25.02
CA TYR A 371 30.69 6.12 -24.63
C TYR A 371 31.91 6.64 -25.39
N SER A 372 31.77 6.97 -26.68
CA SER A 372 32.84 7.61 -27.44
C SER A 372 33.21 8.98 -26.86
N SER A 373 32.20 9.79 -26.49
CA SER A 373 32.40 11.09 -25.86
C SER A 373 33.05 10.96 -24.47
N ASP A 374 32.62 9.98 -23.67
CA ASP A 374 33.20 9.72 -22.36
C ASP A 374 34.65 9.27 -22.46
N LEU A 375 34.96 8.36 -23.40
CA LEU A 375 36.33 7.93 -23.67
C LEU A 375 37.21 9.09 -24.15
N GLU A 376 36.68 9.95 -25.02
CA GLU A 376 37.39 11.14 -25.47
C GLU A 376 37.59 12.14 -24.32
N GLY A 377 36.62 12.29 -23.43
CA GLY A 377 36.71 13.07 -22.21
C GLY A 377 37.78 12.54 -21.24
N ILE A 378 37.81 11.23 -20.98
CA ILE A 378 38.82 10.58 -20.14
C ILE A 378 40.21 10.73 -20.77
N LYS A 379 40.34 10.47 -22.07
CA LYS A 379 41.59 10.63 -22.82
C LYS A 379 42.13 12.07 -22.74
N ASN A 380 41.23 13.06 -22.81
CA ASN A 380 41.60 14.48 -22.75
C ASN A 380 41.68 15.04 -21.32
N SER A 381 41.35 14.24 -20.30
CA SER A 381 41.42 14.68 -18.91
C SER A 381 42.86 14.93 -18.47
N LEU A 382 43.03 15.93 -17.60
CA LEU A 382 44.33 16.44 -17.15
C LEU A 382 45.32 15.34 -16.67
N PRO A 383 44.88 14.32 -15.90
CA PRO A 383 45.77 13.25 -15.44
C PRO A 383 46.35 12.38 -16.57
N PHE A 384 45.56 12.10 -17.62
CA PHE A 384 46.01 11.30 -18.76
C PHE A 384 46.77 12.11 -19.80
N ARG A 385 46.47 13.41 -19.93
CA ARG A 385 47.16 14.32 -20.86
C ARG A 385 48.54 14.75 -20.36
N TYR A 386 48.69 14.93 -19.05
CA TYR A 386 49.96 15.34 -18.43
C TYR A 386 50.27 14.51 -17.17
N PRO A 387 50.50 13.19 -17.32
CA PRO A 387 50.73 12.31 -16.17
C PRO A 387 51.95 12.74 -15.34
N LEU A 388 52.99 13.24 -16.01
CA LEU A 388 54.17 13.76 -15.33
C LEU A 388 53.88 15.02 -14.50
N ARG A 389 52.92 15.86 -14.88
CA ARG A 389 52.54 17.04 -14.07
C ARG A 389 51.85 16.65 -12.78
N ALA A 390 51.03 15.60 -12.78
CA ALA A 390 50.41 15.11 -11.55
C ALA A 390 51.49 14.63 -10.56
N ILE A 391 52.50 13.90 -11.06
CA ILE A 391 53.65 13.45 -10.26
C ILE A 391 54.49 14.65 -9.79
N GLN A 392 54.73 15.64 -10.65
CA GLN A 392 55.48 16.86 -10.29
C GLN A 392 54.76 17.66 -9.20
N ASN A 393 53.44 17.81 -9.29
CA ASN A 393 52.64 18.49 -8.26
C ASN A 393 52.71 17.73 -6.93
N SER A 394 52.61 16.39 -6.95
CA SER A 394 52.80 15.59 -5.75
C SER A 394 54.22 15.73 -5.19
N GLY A 395 55.25 15.78 -6.04
CA GLY A 395 56.62 16.06 -5.64
C GLY A 395 56.78 17.43 -4.98
N GLN A 396 56.16 18.46 -5.53
CA GLN A 396 56.17 19.81 -4.95
C GLN A 396 55.50 19.86 -3.57
N VAL A 397 54.39 19.14 -3.38
CA VAL A 397 53.74 19.00 -2.07
C VAL A 397 54.66 18.31 -1.06
N VAL A 398 55.36 17.25 -1.48
CA VAL A 398 56.35 16.56 -0.63
C VAL A 398 57.48 17.51 -0.25
N ASP A 399 57.99 18.32 -1.18
CA ASP A 399 59.04 19.32 -0.91
C ASP A 399 58.58 20.39 0.09
N GLU A 400 57.35 20.90 -0.05
CA GLU A 400 56.77 21.88 0.86
C GLU A 400 56.59 21.31 2.27
N LEU A 401 56.04 20.10 2.38
CA LEU A 401 55.90 19.40 3.66
C LEU A 401 57.26 19.13 4.31
N THR A 402 58.26 18.74 3.51
CA THR A 402 59.63 18.51 3.98
C THR A 402 60.24 19.81 4.52
N LYS A 403 60.12 20.92 3.79
CA LYS A 403 60.57 22.24 4.26
C LYS A 403 59.88 22.67 5.55
N SER A 404 58.56 22.49 5.63
CA SER A 404 57.76 22.81 6.81
C SER A 404 58.20 22.00 8.04
N LEU A 405 58.48 20.70 7.85
CA LEU A 405 59.01 19.81 8.88
C LEU A 405 60.38 20.30 9.40
N PHE A 406 61.32 20.61 8.49
CA PHE A 406 62.65 21.10 8.87
C PHE A 406 62.59 22.43 9.63
N LEU A 407 61.74 23.37 9.18
CA LEU A 407 61.55 24.65 9.86
C LEU A 407 60.96 24.46 11.26
N SER A 408 59.96 23.59 11.39
CA SER A 408 59.33 23.25 12.67
C SER A 408 60.31 22.57 13.62
N PHE A 409 61.09 21.62 13.11
CA PHE A 409 62.15 20.94 13.87
C PHE A 409 63.22 21.94 14.34
N ARG A 410 63.71 22.81 13.45
CA ARG A 410 64.72 23.83 13.78
C ARG A 410 64.20 24.83 14.80
N ARG A 411 62.92 25.21 14.71
CA ARG A 411 62.26 26.10 15.68
C ARG A 411 62.17 25.43 17.05
N LYS A 412 61.75 24.17 17.11
CA LYS A 412 61.70 23.38 18.35
C LYS A 412 63.08 23.21 18.98
N HIS A 413 64.08 22.85 18.18
CA HIS A 413 65.46 22.70 18.62
C HIS A 413 66.04 24.02 19.16
N LYS A 414 65.81 25.15 18.47
CA LYS A 414 66.21 26.47 18.97
C LYS A 414 65.55 26.79 20.31
N LEU A 415 64.24 26.54 20.44
CA LEU A 415 63.51 26.80 21.69
C LEU A 415 64.06 25.97 22.85
N GLU A 416 64.33 24.69 22.63
CA GLU A 416 64.94 23.83 23.64
C GLU A 416 66.36 24.28 24.00
N ASN A 417 67.17 24.70 23.04
CA ASN A 417 68.49 25.26 23.33
C ASN A 417 68.40 26.58 24.12
N TYR A 418 67.42 27.44 23.84
CA TYR A 418 67.18 28.62 24.67
C TYR A 418 66.75 28.26 26.09
N ARG A 419 65.89 27.24 26.26
CA ARG A 419 65.51 26.72 27.58
C ARG A 419 66.72 26.19 28.33
N LEU A 420 67.54 25.37 27.70
CA LEU A 420 68.77 24.84 28.28
C LEU A 420 69.75 25.96 28.65
N SER A 421 69.94 26.94 27.78
CA SER A 421 70.80 28.10 28.05
C SER A 421 70.27 28.97 29.19
N ALA A 422 68.96 29.17 29.28
CA ALA A 422 68.32 29.92 30.36
C ALA A 422 68.44 29.18 31.70
N LEU A 423 68.25 27.85 31.70
CA LEU A 423 68.48 26.98 32.86
C LEU A 423 69.95 27.00 33.28
N ALA A 424 70.89 26.91 32.35
CA ALA A 424 72.32 27.01 32.63
C ALA A 424 72.70 28.38 33.21
N HIS A 425 72.13 29.46 32.68
CA HIS A 425 72.37 30.82 33.17
C HIS A 425 71.79 31.05 34.57
N THR A 426 70.56 30.58 34.83
CA THR A 426 69.96 30.64 36.18
C THR A 426 70.77 29.81 37.18
N PHE A 427 71.26 28.63 36.79
CA PHE A 427 72.15 27.82 37.63
C PHE A 427 73.49 28.52 37.90
N GLY A 428 74.07 29.18 36.90
CA GLY A 428 75.30 29.96 37.03
C GLY A 428 75.15 31.18 37.95
N GLN A 429 73.97 31.82 37.98
CA GLN A 429 73.67 32.95 38.86
C GLN A 429 73.45 32.52 40.33
N LEU A 430 73.01 31.29 40.57
CA LEU A 430 72.83 30.72 41.92
C LEU A 430 74.15 30.36 42.60
N VAL A 431 75.29 30.35 41.88
CA VAL A 431 76.61 30.10 42.45
C VAL A 431 77.41 31.42 42.49
N PRO A 432 77.35 32.21 43.58
CA PRO A 432 77.97 33.53 43.67
C PRO A 432 79.49 33.45 43.92
N LYS A 433 80.21 32.57 43.21
CA LYS A 433 81.67 32.38 43.37
C LYS A 433 82.44 33.68 43.13
N GLU A 434 82.01 34.45 42.14
CA GLU A 434 82.64 35.74 41.81
C GLU A 434 82.29 36.86 42.78
N ARG A 435 81.05 36.89 43.31
CA ARG A 435 80.68 37.82 44.38
C ARG A 435 81.44 37.53 45.68
N VAL A 436 81.61 36.25 46.03
CA VAL A 436 82.42 35.83 47.19
C VAL A 436 83.89 36.20 46.99
N ARG A 437 84.45 35.99 45.79
CA ARG A 437 85.83 36.36 45.45
C ARG A 437 86.07 37.86 45.56
N LEU A 438 85.25 38.68 44.90
CA LEU A 438 85.36 40.14 44.91
C LEU A 438 85.18 40.74 46.31
N THR A 439 84.27 40.17 47.12
CA THR A 439 84.06 40.61 48.50
C THR A 439 85.25 40.22 49.39
N GLY A 440 85.83 39.03 49.16
CA GLY A 440 87.05 38.59 49.83
C GLY A 440 88.28 39.45 49.50
N GLU A 441 88.43 39.86 48.24
CA GLU A 441 89.49 40.77 47.80
C GLU A 441 89.35 42.16 48.42
N LYS A 442 88.13 42.73 48.43
CA LYS A 442 87.84 44.01 49.12
C LYS A 442 88.16 43.93 50.61
N LEU A 443 87.79 42.84 51.28
CA LEU A 443 88.08 42.63 52.70
C LEU A 443 89.59 42.57 52.97
N LYS A 444 90.36 41.90 52.11
CA LYS A 444 91.84 41.86 52.21
C LYS A 444 92.43 43.26 52.06
N GLU A 445 91.99 44.02 51.05
CA GLU A 445 92.50 45.37 50.81
C GLU A 445 92.22 46.30 51.99
N GLN A 446 91.00 46.27 52.53
CA GLN A 446 90.62 47.07 53.69
C GLN A 446 91.46 46.73 54.93
N LYS A 447 91.72 45.43 55.20
CA LYS A 447 92.62 45.01 56.27
C LYS A 447 94.05 45.54 56.08
N SER A 448 94.60 45.45 54.87
CA SER A 448 95.95 45.95 54.58
C SER A 448 96.04 47.49 54.64
N ARG A 449 94.96 48.22 54.31
CA ARG A 449 94.90 49.67 54.50
C ARG A 449 94.90 50.03 55.98
N LEU A 450 94.09 49.35 56.80
CA LEU A 450 94.02 49.57 58.24
C LEU A 450 95.39 49.35 58.92
N TRP A 451 96.06 48.24 58.59
CA TRP A 451 97.39 47.94 59.13
C TRP A 451 98.45 48.98 58.77
N ARG A 452 98.46 49.46 57.52
CA ARG A 452 99.41 50.51 57.09
C ARG A 452 99.15 51.84 57.80
N PHE A 453 97.89 52.22 57.98
CA PHE A 453 97.53 53.42 58.72
C PHE A 453 97.96 53.34 60.19
N GLY A 454 97.70 52.19 60.84
CA GLY A 454 98.12 51.95 62.22
C GLY A 454 99.64 52.05 62.39
N LYS A 455 100.42 51.39 61.52
CA LYS A 455 101.88 51.40 61.58
C LYS A 455 102.47 52.81 61.42
N ARG A 456 102.01 53.57 60.41
CA ARG A 456 102.49 54.94 60.17
C ARG A 456 102.18 55.90 61.32
N LYS A 457 101.05 55.72 61.99
CA LYS A 457 100.69 56.55 63.16
C LYS A 457 101.65 56.28 64.33
N LEU A 458 102.01 55.01 64.54
CA LEU A 458 102.94 54.62 65.60
C LEU A 458 104.36 55.18 65.36
N GLU A 459 104.85 55.10 64.13
CA GLU A 459 106.18 55.61 63.75
C GLU A 459 106.31 57.12 63.98
N ARG A 460 105.30 57.91 63.57
CA ARG A 460 105.30 59.37 63.75
C ARG A 460 105.33 59.81 65.21
N GLU A 461 104.59 59.12 66.08
CA GLU A 461 104.63 59.43 67.52
C GLU A 461 105.99 59.06 68.12
N GLY A 462 106.63 57.98 67.64
CA GLY A 462 107.99 57.60 68.04
C GLY A 462 109.05 58.66 67.68
N GLU A 463 109.05 59.14 66.44
CA GLU A 463 109.99 60.18 65.97
C GLU A 463 109.84 61.49 66.78
N ARG A 464 108.61 61.83 67.16
CA ARG A 464 108.31 63.04 67.95
C ARG A 464 108.93 62.99 69.35
N VAL A 465 108.97 61.81 69.96
CA VAL A 465 109.59 61.61 71.28
C VAL A 465 111.10 61.81 71.19
N SER A 466 111.77 61.18 70.22
CA SER A 466 113.23 61.28 70.07
C SER A 466 113.70 62.71 69.82
N PHE A 467 112.97 63.49 69.03
CA PHE A 467 113.32 64.90 68.76
C PHE A 467 113.31 65.78 70.03
N LEU A 468 112.41 65.52 70.97
CA LEU A 468 112.32 66.30 72.21
C LEU A 468 113.49 66.03 73.15
N GLU A 469 114.07 64.83 73.14
CA GLU A 469 115.22 64.48 73.97
C GLU A 469 116.51 65.19 73.57
N GLU A 470 116.79 65.31 72.26
CA GLU A 470 118.02 65.95 71.78
C GLU A 470 118.07 67.46 72.10
N ARG A 471 116.92 68.13 72.01
CA ARG A 471 116.82 69.58 72.25
C ARG A 471 117.15 69.96 73.70
N LEU A 472 116.90 69.06 74.65
CA LEU A 472 117.17 69.29 76.06
C LEU A 472 118.69 69.32 76.37
N LYS A 473 119.52 68.60 75.61
CA LYS A 473 120.96 68.47 75.87
C LYS A 473 121.81 69.67 75.41
N GLY A 474 121.31 70.49 74.49
CA GLY A 474 122.09 71.57 73.85
C GLY A 474 122.27 72.87 74.64
N LEU A 475 121.54 73.09 75.75
CA LEU A 475 121.41 74.41 76.39
C LEU A 475 122.21 74.62 77.70
N SER A 476 123.23 73.81 78.01
CA SER A 476 124.01 73.92 79.26
C SER A 476 125.37 74.67 79.12
N PRO A 477 125.63 75.78 79.87
CA PRO A 477 126.84 76.62 79.77
C PRO A 477 128.18 75.97 80.18
N LEU A 478 128.16 74.84 80.88
CA LEU A 478 129.38 74.10 81.28
C LEU A 478 130.15 73.53 80.08
N SER A 479 129.50 73.47 78.90
CA SER A 479 130.10 72.99 77.66
C SER A 479 131.14 73.96 77.07
N ILE A 480 131.05 75.28 77.34
CA ILE A 480 131.89 76.30 76.69
C ILE A 480 133.28 76.40 77.35
N LEU A 481 133.37 76.36 78.68
CA LEU A 481 134.65 76.40 79.41
C LEU A 481 135.46 75.11 79.27
N ARG A 482 134.82 73.98 78.93
CA ARG A 482 135.51 72.70 78.63
C ARG A 482 136.27 72.70 77.30
N ARG A 483 135.94 73.63 76.38
CA ARG A 483 136.57 73.72 75.05
C ARG A 483 137.91 74.49 75.03
N GLY A 484 138.42 74.92 76.18
CA GLY A 484 139.80 75.44 76.31
C GLY A 484 139.95 76.97 76.23
N TYR A 485 138.86 77.73 76.21
CA TYR A 485 138.91 79.19 76.23
C TYR A 485 139.16 79.74 77.64
N SER A 486 140.02 80.76 77.76
CA SER A 486 140.35 81.47 78.99
C SER A 486 139.87 82.92 78.97
N ILE A 487 139.64 83.52 80.13
CA ILE A 487 139.18 84.91 80.27
C ILE A 487 140.30 85.75 80.90
N CYS A 488 140.78 86.80 80.22
CA CYS A 488 141.82 87.72 80.69
C CYS A 488 141.23 88.94 81.42
N LEU A 489 141.87 89.37 82.52
CA LEU A 489 141.44 90.44 83.44
C LEU A 489 142.62 91.38 83.76
N LYS A 490 142.40 92.69 83.97
CA LYS A 490 143.45 93.70 84.30
C LYS A 490 143.72 93.78 85.82
N HIS A 491 144.94 94.11 86.27
CA HIS A 491 145.29 94.18 87.71
C HIS A 491 145.70 95.61 88.13
N PRO A 492 145.15 96.21 89.21
CA PRO A 492 144.34 95.59 90.28
C PRO A 492 142.81 95.55 90.08
N GLU A 493 142.26 96.20 89.07
CA GLU A 493 140.80 96.48 88.97
C GLU A 493 139.92 95.29 88.50
N GLU A 494 140.52 94.15 88.13
CA GLU A 494 139.84 92.92 87.68
C GLU A 494 138.83 93.08 86.52
N GLU A 495 138.96 94.10 85.67
CA GLU A 495 138.13 94.25 84.45
C GLU A 495 138.55 93.29 83.32
N ILE A 496 137.56 92.72 82.60
CA ILE A 496 137.81 91.80 81.47
C ILE A 496 138.44 92.57 80.30
N ILE A 497 139.65 92.16 79.94
CA ILE A 497 140.37 92.68 78.79
C ILE A 497 139.83 91.96 77.55
N LYS A 498 139.14 92.70 76.69
CA LYS A 498 138.67 92.20 75.39
C LYS A 498 139.56 92.65 74.24
N ASP A 499 140.28 93.73 74.43
CA ASP A 499 141.06 94.40 73.39
C ASP A 499 142.46 94.78 73.90
N CYS A 500 143.45 94.71 73.03
CA CYS A 500 144.86 94.92 73.33
C CYS A 500 145.20 96.37 73.74
N ARG A 501 144.43 97.36 73.26
CA ARG A 501 144.57 98.79 73.63
C ARG A 501 144.30 99.09 75.10
N GLN A 502 143.65 98.16 75.80
CA GLN A 502 143.25 98.36 77.19
C GLN A 502 144.40 98.08 78.17
N VAL A 503 145.59 97.76 77.67
CA VAL A 503 146.77 97.45 78.49
C VAL A 503 147.98 98.23 77.95
N GLU A 504 148.90 98.59 78.83
CA GLU A 504 150.14 99.31 78.48
C GLU A 504 151.36 98.41 78.76
N GLU A 505 152.47 98.62 78.03
CA GLU A 505 153.72 97.89 78.25
C GLU A 505 154.24 98.13 79.68
N GLY A 506 154.52 97.05 80.39
CA GLY A 506 154.83 97.03 81.82
C GLY A 506 153.63 96.78 82.76
N GLY A 507 152.39 96.79 82.24
CA GLY A 507 151.16 96.55 83.01
C GLY A 507 150.99 95.10 83.51
N LYS A 508 150.30 94.89 84.64
CA LYS A 508 150.01 93.55 85.22
C LYS A 508 148.60 93.05 84.83
N ILE A 509 148.46 91.77 84.44
CA ILE A 509 147.21 91.11 84.05
C ILE A 509 147.01 89.75 84.74
N ARG A 510 145.76 89.27 84.85
CA ARG A 510 145.35 87.97 85.40
C ARG A 510 144.53 87.17 84.37
N VAL A 511 144.87 85.90 84.11
CA VAL A 511 144.14 85.02 83.17
C VAL A 511 143.43 83.91 83.94
N LYS A 512 142.13 83.70 83.73
CA LYS A 512 141.29 82.69 84.40
C LYS A 512 140.93 81.54 83.46
N LEU A 513 141.13 80.31 83.92
CA LEU A 513 140.96 79.06 83.15
C LEU A 513 139.83 78.19 83.73
N HIS A 514 139.45 77.10 83.05
CA HIS A 514 138.50 76.08 83.54
C HIS A 514 138.78 75.66 84.99
N ARG A 515 140.06 75.63 85.40
CA ARG A 515 140.51 75.56 86.79
C ARG A 515 141.73 76.47 87.01
N GLY A 516 141.61 77.45 87.91
CA GLY A 516 142.72 78.32 88.36
C GLY A 516 142.93 79.61 87.56
N GLY A 517 143.98 80.37 87.91
CA GLY A 517 144.37 81.57 87.15
C GLY A 517 145.81 82.01 87.38
N VAL A 518 146.37 82.75 86.41
CA VAL A 518 147.80 83.10 86.31
C VAL A 518 147.96 84.63 86.23
N TYR A 519 148.98 85.20 86.91
CA TYR A 519 149.32 86.62 86.83
C TYR A 519 150.56 86.84 85.95
N SER A 520 150.55 87.84 85.07
CA SER A 520 151.65 88.14 84.13
C SER A 520 151.81 89.65 83.93
N THR A 521 153.03 90.10 83.62
CA THR A 521 153.30 91.48 83.16
C THR A 521 153.41 91.54 81.63
N VAL A 522 152.93 92.62 81.03
CA VAL A 522 152.95 92.84 79.58
C VAL A 522 154.35 93.31 79.16
N TYR A 523 155.03 92.52 78.34
CA TYR A 523 156.40 92.81 77.88
C TYR A 523 156.44 93.60 76.57
N LYS A 524 155.54 93.30 75.63
CA LYS A 524 155.43 93.99 74.35
C LYS A 524 153.98 93.98 73.88
N ILE A 525 153.50 95.07 73.28
CA ILE A 525 152.18 95.13 72.66
C ILE A 525 152.34 95.24 71.15
N GLU A 526 151.73 94.30 70.43
CA GLU A 526 151.62 94.35 68.97
C GLU A 526 150.15 94.52 68.59
N GLU A 527 149.83 95.68 68.00
CA GLU A 527 148.53 95.89 67.37
C GLU A 527 148.52 95.16 66.01
N ALA A 528 147.66 94.17 65.88
CA ALA A 528 147.32 93.61 64.58
C ALA A 528 146.21 94.47 63.95
N ASN A 529 146.45 95.00 62.75
CA ASN A 529 145.42 95.62 61.93
C ASN A 529 144.43 94.56 61.46
N GLN A 530 143.30 94.45 62.16
CA GLN A 530 141.93 94.25 61.63
C GLN A 530 140.91 94.25 62.76
#